data_AF-B3S1S8-F1
#
_entry.id   AF-B3S1S8-F1
#
_cell.length_a   1.000
_cell.length_b   1.000
_cell.length_c   1.000
_cell.angle_alpha   90.00
_cell.angle_beta   90.00
_cell.angle_gamma   90.00
#
_symmetry.space_group_name_H-M   'P 1'
#
loop_
_entity.id
_entity.type
_entity.pdbx_description
1 polymer ?
#
loop_
_entity_poly.entity_id
_entity_poly.type
_entity_poly.pdbx_seq_one_letter_code
_entity_poly.pdbx_strand_id
1 'polypeptide(L)'
;MSSIILETLSSKHLIAFSLLMLAAQISFIFIGLKAPSPTKAYKFTATTCKAHDKGRLKQWYDPDQCQEIDIRNIPSNIPADEIVFTVRIPNGHPQISRWNQYLLVLMNVDVEYDKLRPNDSKSNISYNVRLGYTNNLKTSWSLIAKADETRPLHCSKLQSEYRIDIANIYSFTQGILQQGAFTEIWLIIKSVATLFIIPIVIKFRISIYKNRQPQLFERMLYALGISAIIVDCKCLEI
;
A
#
# COMPACT_ATOMS: atom_id res chain seq x y z
N MET A 1 23.97 48.42 4.14
CA MET A 1 23.56 47.08 3.68
C MET A 1 23.41 46.21 4.91
N SER A 2 22.22 45.70 5.21
CA SER A 2 22.01 44.86 6.39
C SER A 2 22.57 43.46 6.10
N SER A 3 23.74 43.18 6.67
CA SER A 3 24.43 41.90 6.51
C SER A 3 23.53 40.74 6.92
N ILE A 4 23.58 39.67 6.14
CA ILE A 4 22.83 38.44 6.41
C ILE A 4 23.48 37.71 7.58
N ILE A 5 22.71 36.97 8.39
CA ILE A 5 23.22 36.26 9.58
C ILE A 5 24.45 35.38 9.23
N LEU A 6 24.44 34.75 8.05
CA LEU A 6 25.58 33.96 7.53
C LEU A 6 26.85 34.77 7.28
N GLU A 7 26.75 36.06 6.93
CA GLU A 7 27.90 36.93 6.67
C GLU A 7 28.55 37.44 7.97
N THR A 8 27.77 37.50 9.06
CA THR A 8 28.23 37.96 10.38
C THR A 8 28.67 36.82 11.31
N LEU A 9 28.45 35.57 10.89
CA LEU A 9 28.71 34.38 11.71
C LEU A 9 30.19 34.02 11.70
N SER A 10 30.81 33.95 12.89
CA SER A 10 32.18 33.46 13.04
C SER A 10 32.29 31.98 12.68
N SER A 11 33.39 31.58 12.03
CA SER A 11 33.65 30.21 11.57
C SER A 11 33.51 29.16 12.69
N LYS A 12 33.81 29.52 13.95
CA LYS A 12 33.65 28.63 15.10
C LYS A 12 32.18 28.25 15.35
N HIS A 13 31.27 29.22 15.24
CA HIS A 13 29.83 28.98 15.41
C HIS A 13 29.25 28.20 14.22
N LEU A 14 29.74 28.48 13.00
CA LEU A 14 29.33 27.74 11.81
C LEU A 14 29.73 26.25 11.92
N ILE A 15 30.96 25.97 12.35
CA ILE A 15 31.43 24.60 12.59
C ILE A 15 30.60 23.92 13.68
N ALA A 16 30.31 24.61 14.78
CA ALA A 16 29.47 24.07 15.85
C ALA A 16 28.05 23.73 15.36
N PHE A 17 27.41 24.60 14.58
CA PHE A 17 26.09 24.34 13.98
C PHE A 17 26.12 23.17 13.00
N SER A 18 27.17 23.09 12.17
CA SER A 18 27.36 21.99 11.22
C SER A 18 27.53 20.65 11.94
N LEU A 19 28.31 20.59 13.02
CA LEU A 19 28.48 19.38 13.84
C LEU A 19 27.18 18.97 14.53
N LEU A 20 26.38 19.93 14.99
CA LEU A 20 25.06 19.67 15.56
C LEU A 20 24.10 19.06 14.53
N MET A 21 24.05 19.61 13.31
CA MET A 21 23.25 19.06 12.22
C MET A 21 23.71 17.65 11.82
N LEU A 22 25.02 17.42 11.79
CA LEU A 22 25.59 16.11 11.50
C LEU A 22 25.23 15.08 12.60
N ALA A 23 25.28 15.47 13.86
CA ALA A 23 24.85 14.62 14.98
C ALA A 23 23.34 14.27 14.89
N ALA A 24 22.50 15.23 14.49
CA ALA A 24 21.08 14.98 14.24
C ALA A 24 20.85 14.03 13.05
N GLN A 25 21.61 14.14 11.97
CA GLN A 25 21.53 13.20 10.85
C GLN A 25 21.93 11.78 11.26
N ILE A 26 22.99 11.64 12.05
CA ILE A 26 23.44 10.35 12.60
C ILE A 26 22.35 9.73 13.49
N SER A 27 21.68 10.52 14.33
CA SER A 27 20.60 10.00 15.19
C SER A 27 19.42 9.46 14.37
N PHE A 28 19.06 10.12 13.26
CA PHE A 28 18.03 9.61 12.34
C PHE A 28 18.42 8.28 11.68
N ILE A 29 19.71 8.07 11.37
CA ILE A 29 20.20 6.79 10.84
C ILE A 29 19.99 5.67 11.87
N PHE A 30 20.31 5.92 13.14
CA PHE A 30 20.08 4.94 14.21
C PHE A 30 18.59 4.61 14.42
N ILE A 31 17.71 5.60 14.27
CA ILE A 31 16.25 5.37 14.32
C ILE A 31 15.80 4.52 13.13
N GLY A 32 16.33 4.81 11.93
CA GLY A 32 16.05 4.04 10.71
C GLY A 32 16.50 2.58 10.80
N LEU A 33 17.63 2.29 11.47
CA LEU A 33 18.10 0.92 11.70
C LEU A 33 17.20 0.11 12.65
N LYS A 34 16.45 0.77 13.54
CA LYS A 34 15.50 0.11 14.44
C LYS A 34 14.10 -0.03 13.83
N ALA A 35 13.79 0.77 12.81
CA ALA A 35 12.49 0.72 12.16
C ALA A 35 12.37 -0.55 11.31
N PRO A 36 11.24 -1.26 11.35
CA PRO A 36 10.99 -2.38 10.44
C PRO A 36 10.84 -1.86 9.01
N SER A 37 10.92 -2.77 8.03
CA SER A 37 10.74 -2.42 6.63
C SER A 37 9.40 -1.70 6.40
N PRO A 38 9.35 -0.67 5.54
CA PRO A 38 8.15 0.16 5.37
C PRO A 38 6.93 -0.64 4.90
N THR A 39 7.19 -1.65 4.07
CA THR A 39 6.16 -2.44 3.41
C THR A 39 6.46 -3.91 3.57
N LYS A 40 5.41 -4.73 3.69
CA LYS A 40 5.52 -6.19 3.67
C LYS A 40 4.51 -6.77 2.69
N ALA A 41 5.01 -7.67 1.84
CA ALA A 41 4.21 -8.41 0.89
C ALA A 41 3.85 -9.78 1.48
N TYR A 42 2.58 -10.14 1.35
CA TYR A 42 2.03 -11.42 1.76
C TYR A 42 1.40 -12.11 0.57
N LYS A 43 1.55 -13.44 0.57
CA LYS A 43 1.11 -14.32 -0.49
C LYS A 43 -0.16 -15.03 -0.01
N PHE A 44 -1.28 -14.81 -0.70
CA PHE A 44 -2.57 -15.40 -0.38
C PHE A 44 -3.04 -16.28 -1.53
N THR A 45 -3.28 -17.55 -1.24
CA THR A 45 -3.92 -18.47 -2.18
C THR A 45 -5.43 -18.33 -2.03
N ALA A 46 -6.14 -18.19 -3.15
CA ALA A 46 -7.59 -18.21 -3.12
C ALA A 46 -8.10 -19.64 -2.88
N THR A 47 -9.05 -19.77 -1.97
CA THR A 47 -9.81 -21.00 -1.79
C THR A 47 -10.97 -20.99 -2.77
N THR A 48 -11.17 -22.10 -3.47
CA THR A 48 -12.31 -22.27 -4.38
C THR A 48 -13.48 -22.87 -3.68
N CYS A 49 -14.60 -22.15 -3.71
CA CYS A 49 -15.83 -22.53 -3.05
C CYS A 49 -16.95 -22.73 -4.07
N LYS A 50 -17.87 -23.65 -3.75
CA LYS A 50 -19.15 -23.76 -4.44
C LYS A 50 -20.09 -22.62 -4.00
N ALA A 51 -20.56 -21.83 -4.95
CA ALA A 51 -21.64 -20.88 -4.77
C ALA A 51 -22.99 -21.47 -5.17
N HIS A 52 -24.06 -20.94 -4.56
CA HIS A 52 -25.43 -21.37 -4.82
C HIS A 52 -26.25 -20.30 -5.53
N ASP A 53 -25.60 -19.21 -5.99
CA ASP A 53 -26.27 -18.00 -6.44
C ASP A 53 -26.00 -17.60 -7.90
N LYS A 54 -25.49 -18.54 -8.71
CA LYS A 54 -25.31 -18.39 -10.16
C LYS A 54 -24.57 -17.10 -10.54
N GLY A 55 -23.43 -16.85 -9.90
CA GLY A 55 -22.56 -15.71 -10.15
C GLY A 55 -23.05 -14.36 -9.62
N ARG A 56 -24.12 -14.32 -8.80
CA ARG A 56 -24.67 -13.06 -8.26
C ARG A 56 -23.99 -12.58 -6.99
N LEU A 57 -23.12 -13.39 -6.37
CA LEU A 57 -22.35 -13.11 -5.15
C LEU A 57 -23.15 -12.47 -4.00
N LYS A 58 -24.44 -12.77 -3.86
CA LYS A 58 -25.34 -12.19 -2.85
C LYS A 58 -24.92 -12.52 -1.42
N GLN A 59 -24.28 -13.66 -1.23
CA GLN A 59 -23.76 -14.11 0.07
C GLN A 59 -22.23 -14.04 0.08
N TRP A 60 -21.68 -13.84 1.28
CA TRP A 60 -20.24 -13.92 1.50
C TRP A 60 -19.80 -15.37 1.72
N TYR A 61 -18.71 -15.75 1.06
CA TYR A 61 -18.11 -17.08 1.15
C TYR A 61 -16.81 -16.97 1.94
N ASP A 62 -16.80 -17.41 3.20
CA ASP A 62 -15.59 -17.47 4.01
C ASP A 62 -14.80 -18.76 3.67
N PRO A 63 -13.48 -18.68 3.39
CA PRO A 63 -12.64 -19.85 3.11
C PRO A 63 -12.78 -20.99 4.12
N ASP A 64 -13.01 -20.70 5.41
CA ASP A 64 -13.08 -21.73 6.45
C ASP A 64 -14.46 -22.40 6.57
N GLN A 65 -15.51 -21.80 5.99
CA GLN A 65 -16.89 -22.24 6.16
C GLN A 65 -17.54 -22.75 4.87
N CYS A 66 -16.92 -22.51 3.72
CA CYS A 66 -17.49 -22.87 2.44
C CYS A 66 -17.26 -24.34 2.07
N GLN A 67 -18.05 -24.85 1.12
CA GLN A 67 -17.78 -26.13 0.49
C GLN A 67 -16.61 -25.96 -0.51
N GLU A 68 -15.41 -26.35 -0.09
CA GLU A 68 -14.21 -26.30 -0.93
C GLU A 68 -14.34 -27.27 -2.13
N ILE A 69 -13.92 -26.80 -3.31
CA ILE A 69 -13.83 -27.58 -4.53
C ILE A 69 -12.36 -27.62 -4.96
N ASP A 70 -11.84 -28.80 -5.27
CA ASP A 70 -10.54 -28.92 -5.92
C ASP A 70 -10.64 -28.45 -7.38
N ILE A 71 -9.95 -27.35 -7.72
CA ILE A 71 -9.88 -26.79 -9.07
C ILE A 71 -9.40 -27.84 -10.08
N ARG A 72 -8.50 -28.74 -9.65
CA ARG A 72 -7.90 -29.73 -10.53
C ARG A 72 -8.89 -30.81 -10.95
N ASN A 73 -9.92 -31.06 -10.15
CA ASN A 73 -10.91 -32.10 -10.39
C ASN A 73 -12.31 -31.57 -10.12
N ILE A 74 -12.72 -30.57 -10.91
CA ILE A 74 -14.06 -30.01 -10.82
C ILE A 74 -15.07 -31.09 -11.28
N PRO A 75 -16.04 -31.46 -10.43
CA PRO A 75 -17.11 -32.38 -10.83
C PRO A 75 -17.90 -31.82 -12.01
N SER A 76 -18.20 -32.64 -13.01
CA SER A 76 -18.92 -32.23 -14.23
C SER A 76 -20.31 -31.62 -14.00
N ASN A 77 -20.85 -31.73 -12.78
CA ASN A 77 -22.16 -31.21 -12.38
C ASN A 77 -22.12 -29.78 -11.83
N ILE A 78 -20.94 -29.13 -11.79
CA ILE A 78 -20.79 -27.76 -11.28
C ILE A 78 -20.56 -26.81 -12.46
N PRO A 79 -21.49 -25.89 -12.75
CA PRO A 79 -21.30 -24.91 -13.80
C PRO A 79 -20.30 -23.81 -13.38
N ALA A 80 -19.71 -23.12 -14.36
CA ALA A 80 -18.64 -22.16 -14.10
C ALA A 80 -19.09 -20.93 -13.28
N ASP A 81 -20.36 -20.54 -13.36
CA ASP A 81 -20.95 -19.44 -12.60
C ASP A 81 -21.22 -19.78 -11.12
N GLU A 82 -21.10 -21.05 -10.74
CA GLU A 82 -21.16 -21.51 -9.36
C GLU A 82 -19.77 -21.62 -8.71
N ILE A 83 -18.69 -21.25 -9.42
CA ILE A 83 -17.32 -21.30 -8.86
C ILE A 83 -16.95 -19.91 -8.36
N VAL A 84 -16.60 -19.81 -7.07
CA VAL A 84 -16.17 -18.55 -6.45
C VAL A 84 -14.79 -18.72 -5.82
N PHE A 85 -13.88 -17.81 -6.17
CA PHE A 85 -12.58 -17.69 -5.54
C PHE A 85 -12.69 -16.71 -4.37
N THR A 86 -12.43 -17.19 -3.16
CA THR A 86 -12.46 -16.37 -1.95
C THR A 86 -11.08 -16.27 -1.32
N VAL A 87 -10.74 -15.08 -0.84
CA VAL A 87 -9.48 -14.77 -0.16
C VAL A 87 -9.81 -14.00 1.10
N ARG A 88 -9.35 -14.51 2.24
CA ARG A 88 -9.43 -13.78 3.52
C ARG A 88 -8.11 -13.07 3.79
N ILE A 89 -8.17 -11.77 4.01
CA ILE A 89 -7.01 -10.96 4.40
C ILE A 89 -7.30 -10.36 5.79
N PRO A 90 -6.46 -10.59 6.81
CA PRO A 90 -5.28 -11.45 6.83
C PRO A 90 -5.64 -12.95 6.96
N ASN A 91 -4.88 -13.83 6.30
CA ASN A 91 -4.96 -15.29 6.52
C ASN A 91 -3.75 -15.74 7.34
N GLY A 92 -3.95 -16.12 8.62
CA GLY A 92 -2.85 -16.55 9.50
C GLY A 92 -1.81 -15.47 9.82
N HIS A 93 -2.15 -14.19 9.61
CA HIS A 93 -1.29 -13.03 9.85
C HIS A 93 -1.93 -12.09 10.88
N PRO A 94 -1.17 -11.21 11.55
CA PRO A 94 -1.73 -10.26 12.51
C PRO A 94 -2.85 -9.44 11.87
N GLN A 95 -3.90 -9.18 12.66
CA GLN A 95 -5.04 -8.38 12.24
C GLN A 95 -4.59 -7.03 11.71
N ILE A 96 -5.22 -6.59 10.62
CA ILE A 96 -4.98 -5.27 10.06
C ILE A 96 -5.52 -4.23 11.05
N SER A 97 -4.71 -3.21 11.31
CA SER A 97 -5.04 -2.11 12.21
C SER A 97 -5.01 -0.78 11.46
N ARG A 98 -5.45 0.30 12.13
CA ARG A 98 -5.38 1.66 11.58
C ARG A 98 -3.95 2.16 11.31
N TRP A 99 -2.95 1.52 11.91
CA TRP A 99 -1.54 1.83 11.63
C TRP A 99 -1.09 1.31 10.27
N ASN A 100 -1.83 0.38 9.67
CA ASN A 100 -1.64 -0.05 8.29
C ASN A 100 -2.40 0.91 7.37
N GLN A 101 -1.76 2.00 6.96
CA GLN A 101 -2.42 3.10 6.24
C GLN A 101 -2.92 2.72 4.84
N TYR A 102 -2.31 1.73 4.19
CA TYR A 102 -2.78 1.22 2.91
C TYR A 102 -2.68 -0.31 2.82
N LEU A 103 -3.53 -0.86 1.97
CA LEU A 103 -3.53 -2.25 1.52
C LEU A 103 -3.63 -2.23 -0.01
N LEU A 104 -2.60 -2.72 -0.69
CA LEU A 104 -2.59 -2.94 -2.12
C LEU A 104 -2.76 -4.43 -2.39
N VAL A 105 -3.76 -4.80 -3.19
CA VAL A 105 -4.04 -6.20 -3.54
C VAL A 105 -3.86 -6.40 -5.03
N LEU A 106 -3.03 -7.37 -5.40
CA LEU A 106 -2.75 -7.76 -6.77
C LEU A 106 -3.28 -9.17 -6.98
N MET A 107 -4.31 -9.32 -7.80
CA MET A 107 -4.83 -10.61 -8.22
C MET A 107 -4.10 -11.06 -9.48
N ASN A 108 -3.37 -12.17 -9.38
CA ASN A 108 -2.73 -12.83 -10.52
C ASN A 108 -3.54 -14.07 -10.86
N VAL A 109 -3.83 -14.24 -12.15
CA VAL A 109 -4.58 -15.38 -12.66
C VAL A 109 -3.66 -16.17 -13.58
N ASP A 110 -3.30 -17.37 -13.15
CA ASP A 110 -2.51 -18.31 -13.93
C ASP A 110 -3.46 -19.22 -14.69
N VAL A 111 -3.29 -19.29 -16.02
CA VAL A 111 -4.11 -20.10 -16.92
C VAL A 111 -3.24 -21.18 -17.53
N GLU A 112 -3.59 -22.44 -17.28
CA GLU A 112 -2.89 -23.59 -17.86
C GLU A 112 -3.28 -23.79 -19.34
N TYR A 113 -2.29 -24.10 -20.19
CA TYR A 113 -2.50 -24.28 -21.63
C TYR A 113 -3.12 -25.65 -21.94
N ASP A 114 -4.32 -25.64 -22.52
CA ASP A 114 -5.02 -26.83 -23.01
C ASP A 114 -4.78 -27.01 -24.52
N LYS A 115 -4.21 -28.15 -24.92
CA LYS A 115 -3.98 -28.50 -26.34
C LYS A 115 -5.28 -28.72 -27.12
N LEU A 116 -6.35 -29.15 -26.45
CA LEU A 116 -7.63 -29.50 -27.07
C LEU A 116 -8.49 -28.26 -27.33
N ARG A 117 -8.23 -27.17 -26.61
CA ARG A 117 -8.92 -25.89 -26.75
C ARG A 117 -7.90 -24.76 -26.86
N PRO A 118 -7.19 -24.66 -28.00
CA PRO A 118 -6.26 -23.56 -28.22
C PRO A 118 -7.01 -22.24 -28.08
N ASN A 119 -6.57 -21.41 -27.14
CA ASN A 119 -7.16 -20.11 -26.86
C ASN A 119 -7.10 -19.23 -28.12
N ASP A 120 -8.23 -18.66 -28.53
CA ASP A 120 -8.25 -17.60 -29.54
C ASP A 120 -7.42 -16.42 -29.05
N SER A 121 -6.63 -15.83 -29.94
CA SER A 121 -5.71 -14.72 -29.66
C SER A 121 -6.34 -13.45 -29.03
N LYS A 122 -7.65 -13.45 -28.77
CA LYS A 122 -8.44 -12.35 -28.21
C LYS A 122 -9.52 -12.84 -27.23
N SER A 123 -9.17 -13.68 -26.27
CA SER A 123 -10.10 -14.00 -25.17
C SER A 123 -10.10 -12.91 -24.11
N ASN A 124 -11.29 -12.55 -23.66
CA ASN A 124 -11.51 -11.65 -22.54
C ASN A 124 -11.95 -12.47 -21.32
N ILE A 125 -11.42 -12.11 -20.16
CA ILE A 125 -11.86 -12.63 -18.87
C ILE A 125 -12.63 -11.56 -18.12
N SER A 126 -13.81 -11.91 -17.64
CA SER A 126 -14.67 -11.02 -16.85
C SER A 126 -14.68 -11.46 -15.40
N TYR A 127 -14.44 -10.50 -14.50
CA TYR A 127 -14.38 -10.71 -13.05
C TYR A 127 -15.53 -9.95 -12.38
N ASN A 128 -16.34 -10.67 -11.60
CA ASN A 128 -17.24 -10.06 -10.61
C ASN A 128 -16.52 -10.11 -9.26
N VAL A 129 -16.04 -8.96 -8.79
CA VAL A 129 -15.23 -8.87 -7.56
C VAL A 129 -16.00 -8.10 -6.50
N ARG A 130 -15.98 -8.63 -5.27
CA ARG A 130 -16.50 -7.96 -4.08
C ARG A 130 -15.43 -7.93 -3.00
N LEU A 131 -15.25 -6.75 -2.42
CA LEU A 131 -14.41 -6.55 -1.26
C LEU A 131 -15.29 -6.19 -0.07
N GLY A 132 -15.12 -6.91 1.03
CA GLY A 132 -15.82 -6.66 2.28
C GLY A 132 -14.85 -6.61 3.45
N TYR A 133 -15.32 -6.02 4.55
CA TYR A 133 -14.61 -6.06 5.84
C TYR A 133 -15.51 -6.62 6.92
N THR A 134 -14.88 -7.09 7.99
CA THR A 134 -15.53 -7.41 9.24
C THR A 134 -14.58 -7.09 10.39
N ASN A 135 -15.12 -6.54 11.48
CA ASN A 135 -14.34 -6.30 12.70
C ASN A 135 -14.32 -7.52 13.62
N ASN A 136 -15.30 -8.42 13.45
CA ASN A 136 -15.43 -9.63 14.23
C ASN A 136 -15.90 -10.75 13.29
N LEU A 137 -15.16 -11.85 13.23
CA LEU A 137 -15.52 -13.00 12.39
C LEU A 137 -16.90 -13.61 12.71
N LYS A 138 -17.51 -13.24 13.85
CA LYS A 138 -18.88 -13.61 14.23
C LYS A 138 -19.96 -12.74 13.57
N THR A 139 -19.63 -11.55 13.10
CA THR A 139 -20.58 -10.62 12.45
C THR A 139 -20.60 -10.82 10.94
N SER A 140 -21.75 -10.53 10.30
CA SER A 140 -21.86 -10.53 8.85
C SER A 140 -20.90 -9.52 8.21
N TRP A 141 -20.30 -9.93 7.10
CA TRP A 141 -19.41 -9.08 6.30
C TRP A 141 -20.15 -7.88 5.71
N SER A 142 -19.51 -6.71 5.76
CA SER A 142 -19.99 -5.46 5.16
C SER A 142 -19.24 -5.14 3.88
N LEU A 143 -19.97 -4.75 2.83
CA LEU A 143 -19.41 -4.39 1.53
C LEU A 143 -18.58 -3.09 1.63
N ILE A 144 -17.36 -3.12 1.11
CA ILE A 144 -16.52 -1.92 0.88
C ILE A 144 -16.68 -1.46 -0.57
N ALA A 145 -16.49 -2.39 -1.50
CA ALA A 145 -16.47 -2.11 -2.93
C ALA A 145 -16.92 -3.33 -3.73
N LYS A 146 -17.51 -3.06 -4.89
CA LYS A 146 -17.84 -4.06 -5.91
C LYS A 146 -17.32 -3.55 -7.25
N ALA A 147 -16.75 -4.43 -8.06
CA ALA A 147 -16.32 -4.12 -9.42
C ALA A 147 -16.71 -5.27 -10.37
N ASP A 148 -17.15 -4.90 -11.57
CA ASP A 148 -17.44 -5.82 -12.67
C ASP A 148 -16.48 -5.45 -13.81
N GLU A 149 -15.36 -6.14 -13.90
CA GLU A 149 -14.21 -5.76 -14.75
C GLU A 149 -13.97 -6.81 -15.82
N THR A 150 -13.78 -6.39 -17.08
CA THR A 150 -13.41 -7.29 -18.17
C THR A 150 -12.04 -6.92 -18.68
N ARG A 151 -11.12 -7.89 -18.71
CA ARG A 151 -9.72 -7.70 -19.09
C ARG A 151 -9.35 -8.67 -20.23
N PRO A 152 -8.56 -8.24 -21.22
CA PRO A 152 -8.04 -9.15 -22.23
C PRO A 152 -7.00 -10.09 -21.59
N LEU A 153 -7.03 -11.37 -21.96
CA LEU A 153 -6.03 -12.35 -21.57
C LEU A 153 -4.82 -12.23 -22.51
N HIS A 154 -3.74 -11.64 -22.00
CA HIS A 154 -2.46 -11.60 -22.71
C HIS A 154 -1.67 -12.87 -22.40
N CYS A 155 -1.90 -13.93 -23.17
CA CYS A 155 -1.14 -15.18 -23.06
C CYS A 155 0.16 -15.09 -23.88
N SER A 156 1.32 -15.15 -23.23
CA SER A 156 2.60 -15.40 -23.90
C SER A 156 2.97 -16.88 -23.73
N LYS A 157 3.36 -17.55 -24.83
CA LYS A 157 3.81 -18.95 -24.77
C LYS A 157 5.21 -19.00 -24.15
N LEU A 158 5.33 -19.51 -22.93
CA LEU A 158 6.62 -19.90 -22.36
C LEU A 158 6.96 -21.32 -22.84
N GLN A 159 8.14 -21.48 -23.43
CA GLN A 159 8.52 -22.65 -24.19
C GLN A 159 8.89 -23.85 -23.28
N SER A 160 8.26 -24.99 -23.58
CA SER A 160 8.63 -26.38 -23.30
C SER A 160 8.92 -26.82 -21.86
N GLU A 161 7.88 -27.32 -21.17
CA GLU A 161 7.97 -28.62 -20.49
C GLU A 161 6.57 -29.26 -20.42
N TYR A 162 6.46 -30.50 -20.91
CA TYR A 162 5.19 -31.18 -21.10
C TYR A 162 4.77 -31.97 -19.85
N ARG A 163 3.72 -31.49 -19.17
CA ARG A 163 2.68 -32.32 -18.54
C ARG A 163 1.37 -31.59 -18.76
N ILE A 164 0.41 -32.27 -19.39
CA ILE A 164 -0.90 -31.71 -19.74
C ILE A 164 -1.92 -32.68 -19.20
N ASP A 165 -2.80 -32.18 -18.33
CA ASP A 165 -4.24 -32.22 -18.58
C ASP A 165 -4.95 -31.29 -17.56
N ILE A 166 -6.02 -30.66 -18.06
CA ILE A 166 -6.99 -29.75 -17.41
C ILE A 166 -6.59 -28.26 -17.45
N ALA A 167 -7.45 -27.45 -18.09
CA ALA A 167 -7.37 -25.98 -18.04
C ALA A 167 -7.71 -25.50 -16.62
N ASN A 168 -6.70 -25.45 -15.76
CA ASN A 168 -6.85 -24.94 -14.41
C ASN A 168 -6.63 -23.43 -14.42
N ILE A 169 -7.57 -22.71 -13.80
CA ILE A 169 -7.42 -21.29 -13.49
C ILE A 169 -7.02 -21.22 -12.03
N TYR A 170 -5.76 -20.88 -11.76
CA TYR A 170 -5.30 -20.61 -10.41
C TYR A 170 -5.37 -19.11 -10.16
N SER A 171 -6.06 -18.71 -9.09
CA SER A 171 -6.02 -17.32 -8.63
C SER A 171 -5.08 -17.21 -7.44
N PHE A 172 -3.97 -16.51 -7.65
CA PHE A 172 -3.02 -16.19 -6.60
C PHE A 172 -3.02 -14.69 -6.32
N THR A 173 -3.25 -14.33 -5.07
CA THR A 173 -3.43 -12.94 -4.66
C THR A 173 -2.24 -12.51 -3.81
N GLN A 174 -1.60 -11.40 -4.17
CA GLN A 174 -0.55 -10.77 -3.35
C GLN A 174 -1.13 -9.56 -2.64
N GLY A 175 -1.01 -9.50 -1.32
CA GLY A 175 -1.38 -8.33 -0.54
C GLY A 175 -0.14 -7.64 0.00
N ILE A 176 0.00 -6.37 -0.32
CA ILE A 176 1.11 -5.51 0.08
C ILE A 176 0.54 -4.52 1.10
N LEU A 177 1.08 -4.56 2.33
CA LEU A 177 0.64 -3.71 3.43
C LEU A 177 1.79 -2.86 3.94
N GLN A 178 1.49 -1.61 4.28
CA GLN A 178 2.39 -0.82 5.12
C GLN A 178 2.49 -1.45 6.51
N GLN A 179 3.69 -1.54 7.06
CA GLN A 179 3.86 -2.06 8.41
C GLN A 179 3.46 -1.01 9.46
N GLY A 180 2.54 -1.38 10.36
CA GLY A 180 2.05 -0.45 11.38
C GLY A 180 3.14 0.11 12.28
N ALA A 181 4.12 -0.72 12.68
CA ALA A 181 5.26 -0.28 13.48
C ALA A 181 6.18 0.70 12.73
N PHE A 182 6.30 0.58 11.40
CA PHE A 182 7.00 1.59 10.60
C PHE A 182 6.23 2.91 10.62
N THR A 183 4.92 2.86 10.40
CA THR A 183 4.03 4.03 10.43
C THR A 183 4.13 4.78 11.76
N GLU A 184 4.17 4.07 12.88
CA GLU A 184 4.28 4.67 14.21
C GLU A 184 5.58 5.48 14.36
N ILE A 185 6.73 4.86 14.05
CA ILE A 185 8.04 5.54 14.10
C ILE A 185 8.07 6.73 13.14
N TRP A 186 7.55 6.55 11.92
CA TRP A 186 7.49 7.58 10.89
C TRP A 186 6.69 8.81 11.34
N LEU A 187 5.50 8.59 11.93
CA LEU A 187 4.66 9.66 12.45
C LEU A 187 5.28 10.38 13.65
N ILE A 188 6.07 9.68 14.48
CA ILE A 188 6.83 10.30 15.56
C ILE A 188 7.91 11.23 14.98
N ILE A 189 8.68 10.77 13.99
CA ILE A 189 9.72 11.58 13.33
C ILE A 189 9.11 12.86 12.73
N LYS A 190 8.01 12.74 11.99
CA LYS A 190 7.29 13.90 11.42
C LYS A 190 6.78 14.87 12.49
N SER A 191 6.23 14.33 13.58
CA SER A 191 5.72 15.15 14.70
C SER A 191 6.85 15.96 15.35
N VAL A 192 8.01 15.33 15.59
CA VAL A 192 9.18 16.00 16.16
C VAL A 192 9.75 17.04 15.19
N ALA A 193 9.90 16.70 13.90
CA ALA A 193 10.40 17.63 12.90
C ALA A 193 9.52 18.89 12.80
N THR A 194 8.20 18.71 12.77
CA THR A 194 7.23 19.81 12.70
C THR A 194 7.35 20.77 13.88
N LEU A 195 7.60 20.25 15.10
CA LEU A 195 7.80 21.06 16.30
C LEU A 195 9.00 22.02 16.19
N PHE A 196 10.04 21.64 15.44
CA PHE A 196 11.21 22.49 15.21
C PHE A 196 11.05 23.41 13.99
N ILE A 197 10.44 22.93 12.90
CA ILE A 197 10.33 23.70 11.65
C ILE A 197 9.38 24.89 11.83
N ILE A 198 8.23 24.72 12.50
CA ILE A 198 7.25 25.79 12.72
C ILE A 198 7.88 27.04 13.37
N PRO A 199 8.54 26.97 14.55
CA PRO A 199 9.12 28.14 15.18
C PRO A 199 10.27 28.75 14.36
N ILE A 200 11.04 27.94 13.63
CA ILE A 200 12.10 28.44 12.73
C ILE A 200 11.49 29.29 11.61
N VAL A 201 10.45 28.80 10.94
CA VAL A 201 9.76 29.51 9.86
C VAL A 201 9.07 30.78 10.37
N ILE A 202 8.43 30.72 11.55
CA ILE A 202 7.83 31.90 12.20
C ILE A 202 8.89 32.95 12.53
N LYS A 203 9.99 32.55 13.18
CA LYS A 203 11.08 33.45 13.54
C LYS A 203 11.73 34.06 12.29
N PHE A 204 11.93 33.25 11.24
CA PHE A 204 12.45 33.71 9.94
C PHE A 204 11.54 34.78 9.33
N ARG A 205 10.22 34.54 9.31
CA ARG A 205 9.23 35.54 8.85
C ARG A 205 9.35 36.84 9.64
N ILE A 206 9.26 36.77 10.97
CA ILE A 206 9.30 37.96 11.84
C ILE A 206 10.60 38.74 11.63
N SER A 207 11.74 38.04 11.53
CA SER A 207 13.05 38.66 11.33
C SER A 207 13.16 39.42 10.01
N ILE A 208 12.55 38.91 8.93
CA ILE A 208 12.59 39.58 7.62
C ILE A 208 11.75 40.85 7.65
N TYR A 209 10.47 40.74 8.04
CA TYR A 209 9.52 41.87 7.98
C TYR A 209 9.87 43.01 8.95
N LYS A 210 10.60 42.74 10.05
CA LYS A 210 11.00 43.77 11.00
C LYS A 210 12.15 44.65 10.51
N ASN A 211 13.06 44.09 9.70
CA ASN A 211 14.32 44.75 9.34
C ASN A 211 14.34 45.31 7.92
N ARG A 212 13.57 44.75 6.96
CA ARG A 212 13.58 45.17 5.54
C ARG A 212 12.42 44.59 4.73
N GLN A 213 12.24 45.08 3.50
CA GLN A 213 11.39 44.43 2.50
C GLN A 213 12.03 43.11 2.02
N PRO A 214 11.25 42.01 1.90
CA PRO A 214 11.79 40.69 1.55
C PRO A 214 12.27 40.62 0.09
N GLN A 215 13.49 40.13 -0.11
CA GLN A 215 14.03 39.83 -1.44
C GLN A 215 13.39 38.55 -2.03
N LEU A 216 13.50 38.35 -3.34
CA LEU A 216 12.92 37.19 -4.03
C LEU A 216 13.38 35.86 -3.41
N PHE A 217 14.68 35.74 -3.09
CA PHE A 217 15.25 34.55 -2.48
C PHE A 217 14.67 34.26 -1.08
N GLU A 218 14.47 35.29 -0.25
CA GLU A 218 13.86 35.14 1.08
C GLU A 218 12.40 34.68 0.99
N ARG A 219 11.66 35.14 -0.03
CA ARG A 219 10.30 34.66 -0.31
C ARG A 219 10.29 33.19 -0.75
N MET A 220 11.26 32.79 -1.57
CA MET A 220 11.42 31.38 -1.98
C MET A 220 11.74 30.49 -0.78
N LEU A 221 12.68 30.89 0.10
CA LEU A 221 13.00 30.16 1.32
C LEU A 221 11.81 30.06 2.28
N TYR A 222 11.03 31.13 2.41
CA TYR A 222 9.82 31.12 3.23
C TYR A 222 8.75 30.17 2.66
N ALA A 223 8.54 30.17 1.33
CA ALA A 223 7.66 29.23 0.66
C ALA A 223 8.12 27.77 0.84
N LEU A 224 9.43 27.51 0.73
CA LEU A 224 10.01 26.20 1.01
C LEU A 224 9.73 25.77 2.47
N GLY A 225 9.93 26.66 3.44
CA GLY A 225 9.61 26.39 4.84
C GLY A 225 8.14 26.07 5.08
N ILE A 226 7.21 26.78 4.42
CA ILE A 226 5.78 26.47 4.49
C ILE A 226 5.51 25.09 3.87
N SER A 227 6.08 24.78 2.70
CA SER A 227 5.88 23.49 2.05
C SER A 227 6.37 22.32 2.92
N ALA A 228 7.51 22.47 3.60
CA ALA A 228 8.01 21.48 4.54
C ALA A 228 7.04 21.26 5.71
N ILE A 229 6.52 22.34 6.30
CA ILE A 229 5.49 22.24 7.35
C ILE A 229 4.26 21.49 6.83
N ILE A 230 3.79 21.77 5.61
CA ILE A 230 2.61 21.09 5.05
C ILE A 230 2.86 19.59 4.87
N VAL A 231 4.03 19.20 4.36
CA VAL A 231 4.39 17.79 4.14
C VAL A 231 4.57 17.01 5.45
N ASP A 232 5.12 17.64 6.47
CA ASP A 232 5.36 17.01 7.78
C ASP A 232 4.16 17.10 8.73
N CYS A 233 3.21 18.00 8.46
CA CYS A 233 2.04 18.19 9.29
C CYS A 233 1.18 16.92 9.31
N LYS A 234 1.01 16.38 10.52
CA LYS A 234 0.27 15.16 10.82
C LYS A 234 -1.20 15.19 10.38
N CYS A 235 -1.77 16.37 10.11
CA CYS A 235 -3.18 16.55 9.77
C CYS A 235 -3.64 15.91 8.45
N LEU A 236 -2.73 15.46 7.60
CA LEU A 236 -3.04 14.84 6.30
C LEU A 236 -2.98 13.31 6.29
N GLU A 237 -2.54 12.65 7.37
CA GLU A 237 -2.21 11.21 7.36
C GLU A 237 -3.11 10.32 8.27
N ILE A 238 -4.31 10.79 8.64
CA ILE A 238 -5.31 10.00 9.39
C ILE A 238 -6.66 10.03 8.70
#